data_AF-A0A538T2V3-F1
#
_entry.id   AF-A0A538T2V3-F1
#
_cell.length_a   1.000
_cell.length_b   1.000
_cell.length_c   1.000
_cell.angle_alpha   90.00
_cell.angle_beta   90.00
_cell.angle_gamma   90.00
#
_symmetry.space_group_name_H-M   'P 1'
#
loop_
_entity.id
_entity.type
_entity.pdbx_description
1 polymer ?
#
loop_
_entity_poly.entity_id
_entity_poly.type
_entity_poly.pdbx_seq_one_letter_code
_entity_poly.pdbx_strand_id
1 'polypeptide(L)'
;MKLVACPRCHAQYDVAGFTDETVTCPCGASFPAKCPAAVDAAVKRCAACGALVGDEERVCSYCQATVIRDPAPAGPVCPECYARNPERALHCTACGIAFLPQPVRRTTEPVECPNCPGVRLGARSLGGLWVDECPMCLGLWAPRDVMDRLVDRVRERRRQEGPPPASVLHRERRSPWQAKITYRKCPVCGAAMQRKNFAGHSGVVVDWCGSHGTWLDAHEMEDIAAFVLEGGLQHGPGDDGNGTWSLPADPVKAAALLAAQQLLADERERSLARYRALGGRGRIDSEKLIQGIGDLFARLLK
;
A
#
# COMPACT_ATOMS: atom_id res chain seq x y z
N MET A 1 18.37 -6.12 0.59
CA MET A 1 17.45 -6.58 -0.47
C MET A 1 18.13 -7.70 -1.23
N LYS A 2 17.49 -8.86 -1.39
CA LYS A 2 17.96 -9.98 -2.21
C LYS A 2 16.90 -10.24 -3.28
N LEU A 3 17.22 -9.93 -4.53
CA LEU A 3 16.22 -9.94 -5.59
C LEU A 3 16.23 -11.25 -6.39
N VAL A 4 15.05 -11.70 -6.76
CA VAL A 4 14.80 -12.72 -7.77
C VAL A 4 13.72 -12.22 -8.73
N ALA A 5 13.84 -12.54 -10.00
CA ALA A 5 12.83 -12.22 -11.01
C ALA A 5 12.06 -13.48 -11.39
N CYS A 6 10.76 -13.32 -11.58
CA CYS A 6 9.94 -14.37 -12.15
C CYS A 6 10.40 -14.64 -13.59
N PRO A 7 10.70 -15.90 -13.97
CA PRO A 7 11.17 -16.24 -15.31
C PRO A 7 10.11 -16.06 -16.41
N ARG A 8 8.84 -15.87 -16.03
CA ARG A 8 7.72 -15.71 -16.97
C ARG A 8 7.34 -14.26 -17.21
N CYS A 9 7.22 -13.47 -16.14
CA CYS A 9 6.70 -12.10 -16.22
C CYS A 9 7.68 -11.04 -15.70
N HIS A 10 8.90 -11.43 -15.31
CA HIS A 10 9.97 -10.54 -14.82
C HIS A 10 9.58 -9.69 -13.59
N ALA A 11 8.52 -10.11 -12.87
CA ALA A 11 8.18 -9.51 -11.60
C ALA A 11 9.29 -9.82 -10.59
N GLN A 12 9.79 -8.78 -9.95
CA GLN A 12 10.90 -8.90 -9.01
C GLN A 12 10.35 -9.17 -7.62
N TYR A 13 11.07 -9.92 -6.80
CA TYR A 13 10.69 -10.22 -5.42
C TYR A 13 11.89 -10.03 -4.51
N ASP A 14 11.70 -9.35 -3.37
CA ASP A 14 12.71 -9.36 -2.31
C ASP A 14 12.51 -10.61 -1.46
N VAL A 15 13.46 -11.55 -1.58
CA VAL A 15 13.50 -12.80 -0.83
C VAL A 15 14.41 -12.69 0.39
N ALA A 16 14.84 -11.49 0.77
CA ALA A 16 15.55 -11.29 2.02
C ALA A 16 14.67 -11.71 3.22
N GLY A 17 15.12 -12.71 3.98
CA GLY A 17 14.37 -13.26 5.11
C GLY A 17 13.16 -14.11 4.71
N PHE A 18 13.00 -14.43 3.43
CA PHE A 18 12.03 -15.43 2.98
C PHE A 18 12.61 -16.83 3.22
N THR A 19 11.86 -17.69 3.92
CA THR A 19 12.34 -18.98 4.41
C THR A 19 12.06 -20.14 3.46
N ASP A 20 11.05 -20.00 2.61
CA ASP A 20 10.64 -21.09 1.73
C ASP A 20 11.58 -21.16 0.51
N GLU A 21 11.78 -22.37 -0.02
CA GLU A 21 12.72 -22.61 -1.12
C GLU A 21 12.23 -22.05 -2.46
N THR A 22 10.92 -21.80 -2.60
CA THR A 22 10.28 -21.40 -3.85
C THR A 22 9.36 -20.21 -3.67
N VAL A 23 9.41 -19.27 -4.62
CA VAL A 23 8.45 -18.17 -4.75
C VAL A 23 7.41 -18.56 -5.80
N THR A 24 6.14 -18.33 -5.48
CA THR A 24 5.03 -18.44 -6.43
C THR A 24 4.61 -17.03 -6.87
N CYS A 25 4.84 -16.71 -8.14
CA CYS A 25 4.43 -15.44 -8.73
C CYS A 25 2.93 -15.47 -9.07
N PRO A 26 2.20 -14.34 -8.94
CA PRO A 26 0.80 -14.24 -9.35
C PRO A 26 0.54 -14.55 -10.84
N CYS A 27 1.55 -14.56 -11.71
CA CYS A 27 1.42 -15.04 -13.09
C CYS A 27 1.36 -16.58 -13.22
N GLY A 28 1.42 -17.30 -12.10
CA GLY A 28 1.36 -18.77 -12.02
C GLY A 28 2.72 -19.49 -12.08
N ALA A 29 3.82 -18.78 -12.28
CA ALA A 29 5.15 -19.39 -12.27
C ALA A 29 5.65 -19.64 -10.83
N SER A 30 6.27 -20.79 -10.61
CA SER A 30 7.01 -21.11 -9.38
C SER A 30 8.49 -21.25 -9.71
N PHE A 31 9.36 -20.67 -8.88
CA PHE A 31 10.81 -20.63 -9.11
C PHE A 31 11.58 -20.52 -7.79
N PRO A 32 12.88 -20.88 -7.75
CA PRO A 32 13.66 -20.84 -6.52
C PRO A 32 13.76 -19.45 -5.92
N ALA A 33 13.60 -19.35 -4.60
CA ALA A 33 13.82 -18.13 -3.80
C ALA A 33 15.30 -17.83 -3.59
N LYS A 34 16.13 -18.04 -4.62
CA LYS A 34 17.59 -17.95 -4.55
C LYS A 34 18.07 -16.77 -5.38
N CYS A 35 18.68 -15.79 -4.70
CA CYS A 35 19.35 -14.67 -5.35
C CYS A 35 20.41 -15.19 -6.34
N PRO A 36 20.48 -14.64 -7.56
CA PRO A 36 21.48 -15.03 -8.54
C PRO A 36 22.89 -14.67 -8.06
N ALA A 37 23.89 -15.38 -8.60
CA ALA A 37 25.28 -15.06 -8.37
C ALA A 37 25.63 -13.72 -9.03
N ALA A 38 26.29 -12.86 -8.28
CA ALA A 38 26.64 -11.53 -8.71
C ALA A 38 27.73 -11.55 -9.80
N VAL A 39 27.55 -10.75 -10.85
CA VAL A 39 28.59 -10.48 -11.86
C VAL A 39 29.06 -9.03 -11.77
N ASP A 40 30.33 -8.82 -12.10
CA ASP A 40 30.84 -7.48 -12.36
C ASP A 40 30.36 -6.99 -13.71
N ALA A 41 29.84 -5.76 -13.73
CA ALA A 41 29.38 -5.11 -14.95
C ALA A 41 29.76 -3.64 -14.91
N ALA A 42 30.10 -3.09 -16.07
CA ALA A 42 30.41 -1.67 -16.17
C ALA A 42 29.20 -0.81 -15.79
N VAL A 43 29.42 0.19 -14.95
CA VAL A 43 28.41 1.18 -14.59
C VAL A 43 28.19 2.11 -15.77
N LYS A 44 27.04 2.00 -16.41
CA LYS A 44 26.60 2.80 -17.56
C LYS A 44 25.33 3.61 -17.28
N ARG A 45 24.72 3.42 -16.12
CA ARG A 45 23.49 4.08 -15.70
C ARG A 45 23.55 4.57 -14.26
N CYS A 46 22.82 5.65 -14.00
CA CYS A 46 22.62 6.19 -12.67
C CYS A 46 21.77 5.23 -11.82
N ALA A 47 22.26 4.87 -10.64
CA ALA A 47 21.54 4.00 -9.70
C ALA A 47 20.23 4.63 -9.16
N ALA A 48 20.11 5.96 -9.18
CA ALA A 48 18.94 6.67 -8.67
C ALA A 48 17.82 6.78 -9.72
N CYS A 49 18.12 7.24 -10.94
CA CYS A 49 17.10 7.51 -11.96
C CYS A 49 17.16 6.61 -13.21
N GLY A 50 18.18 5.76 -13.36
CA GLY A 50 18.35 4.89 -14.53
C GLY A 50 18.86 5.57 -15.81
N ALA A 51 19.08 6.89 -15.78
CA ALA A 51 19.65 7.65 -16.91
C ALA A 51 21.04 7.13 -17.28
N LEU A 52 21.38 7.21 -18.57
CA LEU A 52 22.74 6.90 -19.03
C LEU A 52 23.73 7.89 -18.40
N VAL A 53 24.90 7.38 -18.03
CA VAL A 53 26.00 8.19 -17.53
C VAL A 53 27.23 7.98 -18.41
N GLY A 54 27.92 9.06 -18.76
CA GLY A 54 29.18 9.01 -19.51
C GLY A 54 30.29 8.34 -18.70
N ASP A 55 31.41 7.93 -19.29
CA ASP A 55 32.40 7.08 -18.59
C ASP A 55 33.06 7.75 -17.38
N GLU A 56 33.35 9.05 -17.45
CA GLU A 56 34.00 9.83 -16.39
C GLU A 56 33.02 10.63 -15.51
N GLU A 57 31.72 10.48 -15.76
CA GLU A 57 30.69 11.25 -15.06
C GLU A 57 30.59 10.86 -13.58
N ARG A 58 30.85 11.80 -12.67
CA ARG A 58 30.80 11.57 -11.22
C ARG A 58 29.45 11.93 -10.59
N VAL A 59 28.66 12.74 -11.28
CA VAL A 59 27.34 13.21 -10.87
C VAL A 59 26.43 13.11 -12.08
N CYS A 60 25.29 12.43 -11.92
CA CYS A 60 24.32 12.23 -13.00
C CYS A 60 23.75 13.58 -13.46
N SER A 61 23.93 13.89 -14.74
CA SER A 61 23.48 15.13 -15.37
C SER A 61 21.95 15.29 -15.33
N TYR A 62 21.21 14.19 -15.18
CA TYR A 62 19.75 14.21 -15.09
C TYR A 62 19.24 14.50 -13.67
N CYS A 63 19.59 13.65 -12.70
CA CYS A 63 19.03 13.74 -11.33
C CYS A 63 20.01 14.29 -10.28
N GLN A 64 21.24 14.63 -10.68
CA GLN A 64 22.29 15.14 -9.80
C GLN A 64 22.75 14.17 -8.70
N ALA A 65 22.38 12.88 -8.79
CA ALA A 65 22.89 11.86 -7.88
C ALA A 65 24.36 11.50 -8.19
N THR A 66 25.13 11.20 -7.15
CA THR A 66 26.50 10.68 -7.29
C THR A 66 26.54 9.37 -8.05
N VAL A 67 27.48 9.23 -8.97
CA VAL A 67 27.71 8.01 -9.75
C VAL A 67 28.79 7.16 -9.07
N ILE A 68 28.38 6.00 -8.56
CA ILE A 68 29.27 5.02 -7.93
C ILE A 68 29.70 4.01 -9.00
N ARG A 69 30.97 4.06 -9.41
CA ARG A 69 31.53 3.21 -10.48
C ARG A 69 31.95 1.82 -10.01
N ASP A 70 32.39 1.73 -8.76
CA ASP A 70 32.81 0.49 -8.12
C ASP A 70 31.90 0.25 -6.90
N PRO A 71 30.69 -0.27 -7.12
CA PRO A 71 29.76 -0.49 -6.02
C PRO A 71 30.25 -1.63 -5.14
N ALA A 72 30.41 -1.34 -3.84
CA ALA A 72 30.61 -2.37 -2.84
C ALA A 72 29.50 -3.44 -2.93
N PRO A 73 29.80 -4.72 -2.60
CA PRO A 73 28.85 -5.83 -2.66
C PRO A 73 27.79 -5.79 -1.53
N ALA A 74 27.31 -4.60 -1.18
CA ALA A 74 26.31 -4.35 -0.13
C ALA A 74 24.90 -4.08 -0.71
N GLY A 75 24.80 -3.72 -1.99
CA GLY A 75 23.50 -3.45 -2.64
C GLY A 75 22.87 -4.68 -3.33
N PRO A 76 21.74 -4.48 -4.03
CA PRO A 76 21.03 -5.57 -4.68
C PRO A 76 21.80 -6.10 -5.90
N VAL A 77 21.77 -7.42 -6.07
CA VAL A 77 22.12 -8.07 -7.34
C VAL A 77 20.92 -7.93 -8.28
N CYS A 78 21.15 -7.41 -9.48
CA CYS A 78 20.08 -7.26 -10.47
C CYS A 78 19.54 -8.64 -10.85
N PRO A 79 18.22 -8.90 -10.75
CA PRO A 79 17.69 -10.23 -11.07
C PRO A 79 17.61 -10.51 -12.57
N GLU A 80 17.84 -9.50 -13.42
CA GLU A 80 17.80 -9.62 -14.89
C GLU A 80 19.19 -9.81 -15.52
N CYS A 81 20.17 -8.99 -15.15
CA CYS A 81 21.53 -9.04 -15.70
C CYS A 81 22.61 -9.44 -14.70
N TYR A 82 22.23 -9.71 -13.45
CA TYR A 82 23.10 -10.18 -12.37
C TYR A 82 24.19 -9.20 -11.92
N ALA A 83 24.21 -7.97 -12.46
CA ALA A 83 25.14 -6.93 -12.04
C ALA A 83 24.99 -6.58 -10.56
N ARG A 84 26.11 -6.33 -9.87
CA ARG A 84 26.12 -5.71 -8.54
C ARG A 84 25.77 -4.23 -8.61
N ASN A 85 25.04 -3.74 -7.61
CA ASN A 85 24.59 -2.35 -7.55
C ASN A 85 24.93 -1.74 -6.18
N PRO A 86 25.06 -0.41 -6.08
CA PRO A 86 25.31 0.24 -4.81
C PRO A 86 24.13 0.07 -3.84
N GLU A 87 24.40 0.30 -2.55
CA GLU A 87 23.36 0.33 -1.54
C GLU A 87 22.27 1.34 -1.92
N ARG A 88 20.99 0.95 -1.80
CA ARG A 88 19.81 1.77 -2.16
C ARG A 88 19.66 2.11 -3.65
N ALA A 89 20.33 1.38 -4.55
CA ALA A 89 20.02 1.51 -5.98
C ALA A 89 18.52 1.33 -6.22
N LEU A 90 17.93 2.24 -6.99
CA LEU A 90 16.56 2.19 -7.49
C LEU A 90 16.53 1.63 -8.93
N HIS A 91 17.66 1.69 -9.62
CA HIS A 91 17.83 1.19 -10.98
C HIS A 91 19.15 0.42 -11.08
N CYS A 92 19.18 -0.61 -11.92
CA CYS A 92 20.42 -1.32 -12.20
C CYS A 92 21.41 -0.40 -12.94
N THR A 93 22.63 -0.29 -12.42
CA THR A 93 23.70 0.53 -13.00
C THR A 93 24.23 0.00 -14.33
N ALA A 94 23.95 -1.27 -14.67
CA ALA A 94 24.33 -1.89 -15.93
C ALA A 94 23.18 -1.87 -16.95
N CYS A 95 22.11 -2.64 -16.71
CA CYS A 95 21.03 -2.79 -17.70
C CYS A 95 19.94 -1.71 -17.60
N GLY A 96 19.80 -1.03 -16.46
CA GLY A 96 18.82 0.04 -16.27
C GLY A 96 17.44 -0.39 -15.78
N ILE A 97 17.22 -1.68 -15.53
CA ILE A 97 15.95 -2.13 -14.97
C ILE A 97 15.70 -1.46 -13.62
N ALA A 98 14.49 -0.92 -13.42
CA ALA A 98 14.09 -0.38 -12.13
C ALA A 98 13.90 -1.51 -11.11
N PHE A 99 14.37 -1.32 -9.88
CA PHE A 99 14.19 -2.27 -8.80
C PHE A 99 12.83 -2.06 -8.14
N LEU A 100 11.90 -2.95 -8.48
CA LEU A 100 10.50 -2.87 -8.08
C LEU A 100 10.06 -4.18 -7.42
N PRO A 101 10.70 -4.59 -6.31
CA PRO A 101 10.39 -5.86 -5.64
C PRO A 101 8.94 -5.89 -5.17
N GLN A 102 8.24 -6.99 -5.39
CA GLN A 102 6.90 -7.24 -4.90
C GLN A 102 6.99 -7.93 -3.54
N PRO A 103 5.99 -7.73 -2.66
CA PRO A 103 5.90 -8.52 -1.45
C PRO A 103 5.72 -10.00 -1.82
N VAL A 104 6.54 -10.87 -1.24
CA VAL A 104 6.39 -12.32 -1.42
C VAL A 104 5.13 -12.77 -0.68
N ARG A 105 4.23 -13.44 -1.40
CA ARG A 105 3.05 -14.07 -0.80
C ARG A 105 3.44 -15.39 -0.17
N ARG A 106 3.11 -15.57 1.10
CA ARG A 106 3.32 -16.84 1.82
C ARG A 106 2.24 -17.87 1.49
N THR A 107 1.05 -17.42 1.12
CA THR A 107 -0.07 -18.28 0.73
C THR A 107 -0.20 -18.30 -0.79
N THR A 108 -0.44 -19.48 -1.34
CA THR A 108 -0.76 -19.69 -2.75
C THR A 108 -2.24 -19.46 -3.05
N GLU A 109 -3.07 -19.41 -2.02
CA GLU A 109 -4.52 -19.22 -2.17
C GLU A 109 -4.84 -17.78 -2.60
N PRO A 110 -5.64 -17.62 -3.67
CA PRO A 110 -6.21 -16.34 -4.03
C PRO A 110 -7.09 -15.81 -2.89
N VAL A 111 -6.89 -14.55 -2.55
CA VAL A 111 -7.74 -13.82 -1.61
C VAL A 111 -9.16 -13.66 -2.17
N GLU A 112 -10.17 -13.66 -1.29
CA GLU A 112 -11.56 -13.42 -1.67
C GLU A 112 -11.93 -11.93 -1.63
N CYS A 113 -12.90 -11.55 -2.44
CA CYS A 113 -13.42 -10.19 -2.47
C CYS A 113 -14.25 -9.89 -1.20
N PRO A 114 -13.95 -8.81 -0.45
CA PRO A 114 -14.74 -8.42 0.71
C PRO A 114 -16.15 -7.88 0.35
N ASN A 115 -16.38 -7.51 -0.91
CA ASN A 115 -17.68 -7.03 -1.41
C ASN A 115 -18.50 -8.14 -2.09
N CYS A 116 -17.85 -9.13 -2.69
CA CYS A 116 -18.49 -10.18 -3.48
C CYS A 116 -18.22 -11.55 -2.83
N PRO A 117 -19.14 -12.05 -1.98
CA PRO A 117 -18.96 -13.32 -1.29
C PRO A 117 -18.64 -14.48 -2.24
N GLY A 118 -17.59 -15.26 -1.93
CA GLY A 118 -17.18 -16.42 -2.73
C GLY A 118 -16.44 -16.10 -4.03
N VAL A 119 -16.22 -14.82 -4.35
CA VAL A 119 -15.47 -14.42 -5.55
C VAL A 119 -13.99 -14.29 -5.22
N ARG A 120 -13.16 -15.10 -5.88
CA ARG A 120 -11.69 -15.00 -5.79
C ARG A 120 -11.18 -13.84 -6.62
N LEU A 121 -10.22 -13.10 -6.07
CA LEU A 121 -9.55 -12.02 -6.78
C LEU A 121 -8.53 -12.58 -7.76
N GLY A 122 -8.45 -11.97 -8.94
CA GLY A 122 -7.50 -12.30 -9.99
C GLY A 122 -6.28 -11.38 -9.95
N ALA A 123 -5.09 -11.92 -10.15
CA ALA A 123 -3.87 -11.13 -10.16
C ALA A 123 -3.84 -10.16 -11.35
N ARG A 124 -3.49 -8.90 -11.11
CA ARG A 124 -3.31 -7.88 -12.14
C ARG A 124 -2.05 -7.06 -11.90
N SER A 125 -1.32 -6.75 -12.97
CA SER A 125 -0.21 -5.81 -12.93
C SER A 125 -0.73 -4.40 -13.19
N LEU A 126 -0.57 -3.50 -12.22
CA LEU A 126 -0.83 -2.08 -12.34
C LEU A 126 0.48 -1.30 -12.18
N GLY A 127 0.89 -0.61 -13.24
CA GLY A 127 2.17 0.10 -13.26
C GLY A 127 3.38 -0.81 -13.02
N GLY A 128 3.31 -2.12 -13.27
CA GLY A 128 4.39 -3.05 -12.94
C GLY A 128 4.50 -3.41 -11.46
N LEU A 129 3.45 -3.13 -10.66
CA LEU A 129 3.21 -3.72 -9.34
C LEU A 129 2.02 -4.67 -9.42
N TRP A 130 2.05 -5.74 -8.64
CA TRP A 130 0.95 -6.69 -8.58
C TRP A 130 -0.09 -6.30 -7.53
N VAL A 131 -1.34 -6.27 -7.96
CA VAL A 131 -2.55 -6.15 -7.14
C VAL A 131 -3.47 -7.35 -7.43
N ASP A 132 -4.49 -7.56 -6.62
CA ASP A 132 -5.57 -8.49 -6.94
C ASP A 132 -6.87 -7.74 -7.25
N GLU A 133 -7.49 -8.04 -8.38
CA GLU A 133 -8.70 -7.39 -8.86
C GLU A 133 -9.90 -8.34 -8.79
N CYS A 134 -11.03 -7.85 -8.31
CA CYS A 134 -12.28 -8.60 -8.32
C CYS A 134 -12.88 -8.56 -9.74
N PRO A 135 -13.16 -9.71 -10.38
CA PRO A 135 -13.77 -9.73 -11.70
C PRO A 135 -15.23 -9.24 -11.72
N MET A 136 -15.89 -9.17 -10.55
CA MET A 136 -17.30 -8.77 -10.44
C MET A 136 -17.48 -7.28 -10.13
N CYS A 137 -16.83 -6.78 -9.08
CA CYS A 137 -16.99 -5.39 -8.64
C CYS A 137 -15.83 -4.48 -9.04
N LEU A 138 -14.79 -5.00 -9.72
CA LEU A 138 -13.59 -4.27 -10.11
C LEU A 138 -12.82 -3.61 -8.95
N GLY A 139 -13.03 -4.08 -7.72
CA GLY A 139 -12.29 -3.62 -6.55
C GLY A 139 -10.88 -4.22 -6.54
N LEU A 140 -9.92 -3.47 -6.00
CA LEU A 140 -8.50 -3.80 -5.99
C LEU A 140 -8.02 -4.06 -4.55
N TRP A 141 -7.25 -5.12 -4.38
CA TRP A 141 -6.44 -5.36 -3.21
C TRP A 141 -4.97 -5.06 -3.51
N ALA A 142 -4.46 -4.00 -2.89
CA ALA A 142 -3.05 -3.61 -2.95
C ALA A 142 -2.32 -4.15 -1.69
N PRO A 143 -1.48 -5.19 -1.81
CA PRO A 143 -0.85 -5.79 -0.65
C PRO A 143 0.27 -4.90 -0.07
N ARG A 144 0.37 -4.84 1.25
CA ARG A 144 1.39 -4.10 2.01
C ARG A 144 1.61 -2.66 1.49
N ASP A 145 2.83 -2.34 1.07
CA ASP A 145 3.32 -1.05 0.59
C ASP A 145 3.01 -0.80 -0.91
N VAL A 146 2.34 -1.73 -1.60
CA VAL A 146 2.02 -1.58 -3.02
C VAL A 146 1.19 -0.33 -3.28
N MET A 147 0.26 0.02 -2.39
CA MET A 147 -0.53 1.25 -2.53
C MET A 147 0.36 2.50 -2.51
N ASP A 148 1.26 2.59 -1.53
CA ASP A 148 2.15 3.75 -1.37
C ASP A 148 3.07 3.88 -2.59
N ARG A 149 3.57 2.76 -3.11
CA ARG A 149 4.40 2.73 -4.32
C ARG A 149 3.64 3.06 -5.59
N LEU A 150 2.35 2.71 -5.70
CA LEU A 150 1.49 3.17 -6.79
C LEU A 150 1.36 4.70 -6.74
N VAL A 151 1.11 5.26 -5.55
CA VAL A 151 1.03 6.71 -5.34
C VAL A 151 2.35 7.41 -5.68
N ASP A 152 3.48 6.90 -5.20
CA ASP A 152 4.79 7.48 -5.47
C ASP A 152 5.13 7.49 -6.96
N ARG A 153 4.70 6.48 -7.72
CA ARG A 153 4.85 6.49 -9.19
C ARG A 153 4.04 7.61 -9.84
N VAL A 154 2.82 7.86 -9.36
CA VAL A 154 2.01 8.98 -9.87
C VAL A 154 2.65 10.32 -9.47
N ARG A 155 3.21 10.44 -8.26
CA ARG A 155 3.95 11.64 -7.82
C ARG A 155 5.17 11.89 -8.69
N GLU A 156 5.96 10.85 -8.96
CA GLU A 156 7.17 10.95 -9.78
C GLU A 156 6.82 11.35 -11.22
N ARG A 157 5.77 10.74 -11.79
CA ARG A 157 5.25 11.15 -13.09
C ARG A 157 4.88 12.63 -13.12
N ARG A 158 4.16 13.14 -12.11
CA ARG A 158 3.82 14.57 -12.01
C ARG A 158 5.06 15.45 -11.93
N ARG A 159 6.10 15.03 -11.19
CA ARG A 159 7.37 15.77 -11.08
C ARG A 159 8.08 15.87 -12.43
N GLN A 160 8.03 14.80 -13.23
CA GLN A 160 8.69 14.73 -14.54
C GLN A 160 7.90 15.44 -15.64
N GLU A 161 6.57 15.27 -15.69
CA GLU A 161 5.70 15.76 -16.76
C GLU A 161 5.04 17.11 -16.46
N GLY A 162 5.04 17.55 -15.19
CA GLY A 162 4.27 18.70 -14.74
C GLY A 162 2.78 18.39 -14.51
N PRO A 163 1.96 19.40 -14.17
CA PRO A 163 0.52 19.22 -14.00
C PRO A 163 -0.14 18.91 -15.36
N PRO A 164 -1.12 17.99 -15.43
CA PRO A 164 -1.86 17.72 -16.65
C PRO A 164 -2.70 18.94 -17.07
N PRO A 165 -3.03 19.10 -18.36
CA PRO A 165 -3.88 20.18 -18.85
C PRO A 165 -5.28 20.10 -18.23
N ALA A 166 -5.88 21.28 -17.94
CA ALA A 166 -7.15 21.41 -17.23
C ALA A 166 -8.33 20.64 -17.89
N SER A 167 -8.29 20.41 -19.20
CA SER A 167 -9.28 19.62 -19.93
C SER A 167 -9.34 18.13 -19.53
N VAL A 168 -8.29 17.61 -18.90
CA VAL A 168 -8.21 16.22 -18.41
C VAL A 168 -8.62 16.10 -16.94
N LEU A 169 -8.69 17.22 -16.21
CA LEU A 169 -8.86 17.27 -14.76
C LEU A 169 -10.33 17.18 -14.30
N HIS A 170 -11.29 17.39 -15.20
CA HIS A 170 -12.71 17.27 -14.87
C HIS A 170 -13.21 15.82 -14.95
N ARG A 171 -12.56 14.91 -14.24
CA ARG A 171 -13.21 13.62 -13.92
C ARG A 171 -14.17 13.88 -12.77
N GLU A 172 -15.47 13.81 -13.03
CA GLU A 172 -16.44 13.70 -11.94
C GLU A 172 -16.03 12.51 -11.08
N ARG A 173 -15.65 12.78 -9.82
CA ARG A 173 -15.24 11.75 -8.86
C ARG A 173 -16.41 10.78 -8.73
N ARG A 174 -16.18 9.52 -9.13
CA ARG A 174 -17.27 8.55 -9.30
C ARG A 174 -17.56 7.81 -8.01
N SER A 175 -16.71 7.92 -6.99
CA SER A 175 -16.91 7.26 -5.71
C SER A 175 -18.20 7.79 -5.07
N PRO A 176 -19.29 6.99 -5.02
CA PRO A 176 -20.51 7.42 -4.35
C PRO A 176 -20.21 7.51 -2.86
N TRP A 177 -20.63 8.61 -2.23
CA TRP A 177 -20.61 8.69 -0.78
C TRP A 177 -21.50 7.57 -0.23
N GLN A 178 -20.91 6.55 0.39
CA GLN A 178 -21.68 5.39 0.85
C GLN A 178 -22.56 5.78 2.05
N ALA A 179 -23.87 5.87 1.83
CA ALA A 179 -24.85 6.27 2.85
C ALA A 179 -24.90 5.34 4.09
N LYS A 180 -24.37 4.11 4.00
CA LYS A 180 -24.29 3.15 5.11
C LYS A 180 -22.84 2.70 5.32
N ILE A 181 -22.25 3.08 6.46
CA ILE A 181 -20.89 2.66 6.83
C ILE A 181 -20.93 1.20 7.27
N THR A 182 -20.41 0.31 6.42
CA THR A 182 -20.16 -1.10 6.78
C THR A 182 -18.66 -1.35 6.69
N TYR A 183 -18.03 -1.71 7.81
CA TYR A 183 -16.61 -2.02 7.84
C TYR A 183 -16.35 -3.36 7.15
N ARG A 184 -15.45 -3.36 6.17
CA ARG A 184 -15.06 -4.54 5.39
C ARG A 184 -14.02 -5.36 6.16
N LYS A 185 -14.05 -6.68 5.98
CA LYS A 185 -13.03 -7.58 6.52
C LYS A 185 -11.82 -7.60 5.60
N CYS A 186 -10.62 -7.61 6.19
CA CYS A 186 -9.39 -7.82 5.46
C CYS A 186 -9.41 -9.21 4.82
N PRO A 187 -9.11 -9.35 3.53
CA PRO A 187 -9.14 -10.64 2.86
C PRO A 187 -7.99 -11.58 3.29
N VAL A 188 -7.01 -11.08 4.05
CA VAL A 188 -5.87 -11.87 4.54
C VAL A 188 -6.08 -12.31 6.00
N CYS A 189 -6.48 -11.42 6.91
CA CYS A 189 -6.63 -11.76 8.33
C CYS A 189 -8.06 -11.74 8.88
N GLY A 190 -9.06 -11.35 8.07
CA GLY A 190 -10.46 -11.26 8.50
C GLY A 190 -10.80 -10.10 9.45
N ALA A 191 -9.81 -9.34 9.94
CA ALA A 191 -10.04 -8.19 10.81
C ALA A 191 -10.73 -7.03 10.07
N ALA A 192 -11.48 -6.18 10.78
CA ALA A 192 -12.11 -5.01 10.18
C ALA A 192 -11.07 -4.00 9.69
N MET A 193 -11.17 -3.58 8.43
CA MET A 193 -10.30 -2.58 7.82
C MET A 193 -10.73 -1.17 8.23
N GLN A 194 -9.78 -0.26 8.38
CA GLN A 194 -10.03 1.12 8.75
C GLN A 194 -10.35 1.95 7.50
N ARG A 195 -11.47 2.67 7.53
CA ARG A 195 -11.82 3.64 6.50
C ARG A 195 -11.01 4.91 6.67
N LYS A 196 -10.29 5.31 5.63
CA LYS A 196 -9.46 6.51 5.62
C LYS A 196 -9.70 7.31 4.36
N ASN A 197 -10.00 8.60 4.52
CA ASN A 197 -9.96 9.54 3.41
C ASN A 197 -8.50 9.66 2.95
N PHE A 198 -8.23 9.38 1.68
CA PHE A 198 -6.91 9.48 1.11
C PHE A 198 -6.40 10.94 1.24
N ALA A 199 -5.17 11.10 1.72
CA ALA A 199 -4.58 12.39 2.11
C ALA A 199 -5.41 13.23 3.12
N GLY A 200 -6.43 12.63 3.76
CA GLY A 200 -7.32 13.31 4.71
C GLY A 200 -8.38 14.21 4.08
N HIS A 201 -8.23 14.61 2.81
CA HIS A 201 -9.09 15.60 2.17
C HIS A 201 -9.38 15.34 0.68
N SER A 202 -8.92 14.23 0.10
CA SER A 202 -9.21 13.91 -1.30
C SER A 202 -10.67 13.56 -1.56
N GLY A 203 -11.42 13.13 -0.54
CA GLY A 203 -12.78 12.61 -0.68
C GLY A 203 -12.84 11.16 -1.17
N VAL A 204 -11.70 10.54 -1.48
CA VAL A 204 -11.62 9.11 -1.82
C VAL A 204 -11.39 8.32 -0.53
N VAL A 205 -12.26 7.37 -0.20
CA VAL A 205 -12.20 6.63 1.07
C VAL A 205 -11.72 5.21 0.84
N VAL A 206 -10.48 4.92 1.20
CA VAL A 206 -9.90 3.58 1.10
C VAL A 206 -10.11 2.78 2.39
N ASP A 207 -10.17 1.46 2.29
CA ASP A 207 -10.20 0.57 3.45
C ASP A 207 -8.81 -0.04 3.69
N TRP A 208 -8.21 0.27 4.83
CA TRP A 208 -6.83 -0.07 5.14
C TRP A 208 -6.71 -1.11 6.26
N CYS A 209 -5.93 -2.16 6.00
CA CYS A 209 -5.45 -3.10 7.00
C CYS A 209 -3.97 -2.82 7.29
N GLY A 210 -3.66 -2.37 8.51
CA GLY A 210 -2.32 -1.89 8.87
C GLY A 210 -1.16 -2.87 8.68
N SER A 211 -1.42 -4.17 8.59
CA SER A 211 -0.39 -5.20 8.39
C SER A 211 -0.40 -5.86 7.01
N HIS A 212 -1.53 -5.84 6.28
CA HIS A 212 -1.69 -6.66 5.07
C HIS A 212 -1.86 -5.88 3.78
N GLY A 213 -2.42 -4.66 3.81
CA GLY A 213 -2.63 -3.88 2.59
C GLY A 213 -3.87 -2.98 2.62
N THR A 214 -4.21 -2.48 1.44
CA THR A 214 -5.29 -1.52 1.23
C THR A 214 -6.27 -2.08 0.18
N TRP A 215 -7.55 -2.04 0.50
CA TRP A 215 -8.64 -2.28 -0.43
C TRP A 215 -9.11 -0.96 -1.03
N LEU A 216 -9.34 -0.99 -2.34
CA LEU A 216 -9.90 0.10 -3.13
C LEU A 216 -11.15 -0.41 -3.85
N ASP A 217 -12.24 0.32 -3.79
CA ASP A 217 -13.40 0.07 -4.65
C ASP A 217 -13.09 0.48 -6.10
N ALA A 218 -14.00 0.12 -7.01
CA ALA A 218 -13.87 0.50 -8.41
C ALA A 218 -13.67 2.01 -8.57
N HIS A 219 -12.72 2.39 -9.41
CA HIS A 219 -12.35 3.76 -9.75
C HIS A 219 -11.60 4.57 -8.68
N GLU A 220 -11.46 4.07 -7.45
CA GLU A 220 -10.78 4.82 -6.39
C GLU A 220 -9.29 5.03 -6.67
N MET A 221 -8.62 4.06 -7.31
CA MET A 221 -7.22 4.21 -7.71
C MET A 221 -7.06 5.30 -8.78
N GLU A 222 -7.96 5.36 -9.76
CA GLU A 222 -7.95 6.40 -10.77
C GLU A 222 -8.27 7.78 -10.19
N ASP A 223 -9.21 7.87 -9.24
CA ASP A 223 -9.56 9.12 -8.56
C ASP A 223 -8.40 9.59 -7.66
N ILE A 224 -7.68 8.67 -7.01
CA ILE A 224 -6.44 8.96 -6.28
C ILE A 224 -5.36 9.45 -7.24
N ALA A 225 -5.16 8.78 -8.38
CA ALA A 225 -4.17 9.20 -9.36
C ALA A 225 -4.47 10.61 -9.91
N ALA A 226 -5.73 10.91 -10.21
CA ALA A 226 -6.16 12.24 -10.63
C ALA A 226 -5.86 13.30 -9.55
N PHE A 227 -6.26 13.05 -8.30
CA PHE A 227 -5.98 13.94 -7.17
C PHE A 227 -4.48 14.19 -6.97
N VAL A 228 -3.64 13.17 -7.12
CA VAL A 228 -2.18 13.31 -7.00
C VAL A 228 -1.63 14.14 -8.16
N LEU A 229 -2.06 13.90 -9.40
CA LEU A 229 -1.66 14.65 -10.60
C LEU A 229 -2.07 16.14 -10.51
N GLU A 230 -3.21 16.43 -9.90
CA GLU A 230 -3.70 17.79 -9.61
C GLU A 230 -2.84 18.50 -8.56
N GLY A 231 -2.01 17.77 -7.79
CA GLY A 231 -1.22 18.35 -6.70
C GLY A 231 -1.90 18.31 -5.34
N GLY A 232 -2.93 17.48 -5.16
CA GLY A 232 -3.66 17.34 -3.90
C GLY A 232 -2.80 16.91 -2.71
N LEU A 233 -1.61 16.36 -2.94
CA LEU A 233 -0.65 16.04 -1.86
C LEU A 233 0.19 17.24 -1.37
N GLN A 234 0.07 18.42 -2.00
CA GLN A 234 0.89 19.59 -1.68
C GLN A 234 0.26 20.54 -0.63
N HIS A 235 -0.96 20.27 -0.16
CA HIS A 235 -1.76 21.24 0.62
C HIS A 235 -2.45 20.66 1.88
N GLY A 236 -1.85 19.69 2.57
CA GLY A 236 -2.43 19.13 3.80
C GLY A 236 -2.30 20.08 5.02
N PRO A 237 -3.31 20.20 5.90
CA PRO A 237 -3.16 20.94 7.15
C PRO A 237 -2.19 20.19 8.09
N GLY A 238 -1.03 20.81 8.39
CA GLY A 238 0.05 20.24 9.22
C GLY A 238 1.33 19.86 8.47
N ASP A 239 1.58 20.47 7.31
CA ASP A 239 2.70 20.17 6.41
C ASP A 239 4.07 20.62 6.99
N ASP A 240 4.97 19.66 7.20
CA ASP A 240 6.42 19.85 7.38
C ASP A 240 7.16 19.96 6.03
N GLY A 241 6.42 20.16 4.94
CA GLY A 241 6.93 20.28 3.57
C GLY A 241 7.15 18.94 2.87
N ASN A 242 6.80 17.81 3.51
CA ASN A 242 7.02 16.48 2.95
C ASN A 242 5.77 15.84 2.32
N GLY A 243 4.57 16.43 2.45
CA GLY A 243 3.36 16.01 1.71
C GLY A 243 3.14 14.49 1.63
N THR A 244 3.47 13.78 2.71
CA THR A 244 3.61 12.32 2.68
C THR A 244 2.27 11.70 3.03
N TRP A 245 1.57 11.18 2.03
CA TRP A 245 0.61 10.09 2.25
C TRP A 245 1.41 8.93 2.83
N SER A 246 1.42 8.82 4.16
CA SER A 246 1.92 7.66 4.87
C SER A 246 0.74 7.02 5.56
N LEU A 247 0.31 5.87 5.04
CA LEU A 247 -0.30 4.85 5.87
C LEU A 247 0.87 4.11 6.49
N PRO A 248 1.41 4.47 7.67
CA PRO A 248 2.53 3.72 8.19
C PRO A 248 2.07 2.26 8.34
N ALA A 249 2.59 1.40 7.46
CA ALA A 249 2.68 -0.03 7.66
C ALA A 249 3.73 -0.21 8.75
N ASP A 250 3.42 0.29 9.95
CA ASP A 250 4.14 -0.04 11.15
C ASP A 250 3.48 -1.30 11.68
N PRO A 251 4.07 -2.48 11.43
CA PRO A 251 3.50 -3.74 11.90
C PRO A 251 3.37 -3.77 13.42
N VAL A 252 4.17 -2.99 14.16
CA VAL A 252 4.07 -2.86 15.62
C VAL A 252 2.84 -2.03 15.99
N LYS A 253 2.60 -0.89 15.34
CA LYS A 253 1.40 -0.08 15.56
C LYS A 253 0.13 -0.78 15.08
N ALA A 254 0.19 -1.49 13.96
CA ALA A 254 -0.90 -2.31 13.46
C ALA A 254 -1.22 -3.46 14.42
N ALA A 255 -0.20 -4.16 14.94
CA ALA A 255 -0.37 -5.19 15.96
C ALA A 255 -0.94 -4.61 17.26
N ALA A 256 -0.47 -3.45 17.70
CA ALA A 256 -0.98 -2.77 18.89
C ALA A 256 -2.46 -2.37 18.73
N LEU A 257 -2.86 -1.86 17.57
CA LEU A 257 -4.26 -1.56 17.26
C LEU A 257 -5.13 -2.83 17.21
N LEU A 258 -4.62 -3.92 16.63
CA LEU A 258 -5.33 -5.21 16.61
C LEU A 258 -5.53 -5.75 18.03
N ALA A 259 -4.49 -5.69 18.86
CA ALA A 259 -4.54 -6.09 20.27
C ALA A 259 -5.54 -5.24 21.06
N ALA A 260 -5.56 -3.93 20.84
CA ALA A 260 -6.55 -3.04 21.45
C ALA A 260 -7.98 -3.38 21.03
N GLN A 261 -8.22 -3.71 19.76
CA GLN A 261 -9.53 -4.15 19.27
C GLN A 261 -9.97 -5.47 19.89
N GLN A 262 -9.06 -6.44 20.06
CA GLN A 262 -9.34 -7.71 20.74
C GLN A 262 -9.74 -7.47 22.20
N LEU A 263 -9.00 -6.64 22.93
CA LEU A 263 -9.33 -6.28 24.31
C LEU A 263 -10.72 -5.64 24.43
N LEU A 264 -11.08 -4.75 23.50
CA LEU A 264 -12.40 -4.13 23.47
C LEU A 264 -13.52 -5.13 23.14
N ALA A 265 -13.26 -6.08 22.25
CA ALA A 265 -14.20 -7.16 21.93
C ALA A 265 -14.44 -8.07 23.13
N ASP A 266 -13.37 -8.48 23.81
CA ASP A 266 -13.43 -9.29 25.03
C ASP A 266 -14.18 -8.56 26.14
N GLU A 267 -13.94 -7.26 26.32
CA GLU A 267 -14.65 -6.47 27.34
C GLU A 267 -16.13 -6.31 27.01
N ARG A 268 -16.47 -6.17 25.72
CA ARG A 268 -17.86 -6.15 25.26
C ARG A 268 -18.55 -7.48 25.49
N GLU A 269 -17.86 -8.60 25.26
CA GLU A 269 -18.38 -9.94 25.53
C GLU A 269 -18.55 -10.19 27.03
N ARG A 270 -17.59 -9.79 27.86
CA ARG A 270 -17.70 -9.80 29.33
C ARG A 270 -18.87 -8.94 29.81
N SER A 271 -19.05 -7.75 29.24
CA SER A 271 -20.17 -6.85 29.58
C SER A 271 -21.52 -7.46 29.19
N LEU A 272 -21.62 -8.08 28.02
CA LEU A 272 -22.81 -8.80 27.58
C LEU A 272 -23.11 -10.02 28.46
N ALA A 273 -22.08 -10.76 28.89
CA ALA A 273 -22.23 -11.88 29.81
C ALA A 273 -22.72 -11.42 31.19
N ARG A 274 -22.16 -10.32 31.74
CA ARG A 274 -22.67 -9.69 32.97
C ARG A 274 -24.11 -9.23 32.83
N TYR A 275 -24.46 -8.59 31.71
CA TYR A 275 -25.83 -8.16 31.43
C TYR A 275 -26.82 -9.33 31.36
N ARG A 276 -26.43 -10.44 30.72
CA ARG A 276 -27.23 -11.68 30.67
C ARG A 276 -27.36 -12.34 32.04
N ALA A 277 -26.29 -12.37 32.83
CA ALA A 277 -26.28 -12.95 34.18
C ALA A 277 -27.15 -12.18 35.19
N LEU A 278 -27.31 -10.87 35.00
CA LEU A 278 -28.20 -10.01 35.80
C LEU A 278 -29.70 -10.15 35.44
N GLY A 279 -30.06 -11.15 34.63
CA GLY A 279 -31.44 -11.60 34.50
C GLY A 279 -32.39 -10.65 33.76
N GLY A 280 -31.92 -9.91 32.75
CA GLY A 280 -32.80 -9.26 31.76
C GLY A 280 -33.91 -8.35 32.32
N ARG A 281 -33.77 -7.82 33.54
CA ARG A 281 -34.73 -6.86 34.11
C ARG A 281 -34.20 -5.45 33.92
N GLY A 282 -34.62 -4.86 32.81
CA GLY A 282 -34.37 -3.45 32.50
C GLY A 282 -34.62 -3.18 31.04
N ARG A 283 -35.89 -3.20 30.62
CA ARG A 283 -36.30 -2.47 29.41
C ARG A 283 -36.08 -0.99 29.74
N ILE A 284 -34.92 -0.46 29.34
CA ILE A 284 -34.74 0.99 29.29
C ILE A 284 -35.56 1.43 28.08
N ASP A 285 -36.69 2.10 28.33
CA ASP A 285 -37.41 2.80 27.26
C ASP A 285 -36.45 3.81 26.64
N SER A 286 -36.15 3.59 25.37
CA SER A 286 -35.19 4.35 24.56
C SER A 286 -35.65 5.78 24.22
N GLU A 287 -36.69 6.31 24.88
CA GLU A 287 -37.22 7.66 24.66
C GLU A 287 -36.73 8.71 25.69
N LYS A 288 -35.93 8.33 26.68
CA LYS A 288 -35.30 9.30 27.59
C LYS A 288 -33.78 9.12 27.63
N LEU A 289 -33.17 9.17 26.44
CA LEU A 289 -31.73 9.31 26.32
C LEU A 289 -31.38 10.78 26.59
N ILE A 290 -30.63 11.03 27.67
CA ILE A 290 -29.98 12.32 27.93
C ILE A 290 -29.17 12.66 26.67
N GLN A 291 -29.57 13.70 25.94
CA GLN A 291 -28.89 14.14 24.72
C GLN A 291 -27.71 15.03 25.10
N GLY A 292 -26.64 14.39 25.56
CA GLY A 292 -25.32 15.00 25.66
C GLY A 292 -25.03 15.79 26.94
N ILE A 293 -23.77 16.20 27.06
CA ILE A 293 -23.18 16.88 28.22
C ILE A 293 -23.89 18.20 28.57
N GLY A 294 -24.58 18.83 27.62
CA GLY A 294 -25.32 20.09 27.84
C GLY A 294 -26.47 19.97 28.85
N ASP A 295 -27.20 18.85 28.85
CA ASP A 295 -28.33 18.63 29.77
C ASP A 295 -27.89 18.41 31.23
N LEU A 296 -26.63 17.96 31.42
CA LEU A 296 -26.05 17.74 32.74
C LEU A 296 -25.72 19.07 33.43
N PHE A 297 -25.29 20.09 32.67
CA PHE A 297 -24.97 21.41 33.20
C PHE A 297 -26.23 22.24 33.54
N ALA A 298 -27.33 22.08 32.81
CA ALA A 298 -28.58 22.77 33.08
C ALA A 298 -29.25 22.35 34.42
N ARG A 299 -28.92 21.16 34.95
CA ARG A 299 -29.42 20.66 36.25
C ARG A 299 -28.57 21.08 37.45
N LEU A 300 -27.31 21.46 37.23
CA LEU A 300 -26.39 21.86 38.30
C LEU A 300 -26.42 23.36 38.62
N LEU A 301 -27.15 24.16 37.84
CA LEU A 301 -27.32 25.61 38.00
C LEU A 301 -28.73 26.01 38.47
N LYS A 302 -29.45 25.12 39.15
CA LYS A 302 -30.69 25.44 39.88
C LYS A 302 -30.50 25.20 41.37
#